data_AF-A0A3S5CPZ8-F1
#
_entry.id   AF-A0A3S5CPZ8-F1
#
_cell.length_a   1.000
_cell.length_b   1.000
_cell.length_c   1.000
_cell.angle_alpha   90.00
_cell.angle_beta   90.00
_cell.angle_gamma   90.00
#
_symmetry.space_group_name_H-M   'P 1'
#
loop_
_entity.id
_entity.type
_entity.pdbx_description
1 polymer ?
#
loop_
_entity_poly.entity_id
_entity_poly.type
_entity_poly.pdbx_seq_one_letter_code
_entity_poly.pdbx_strand_id
1 'polypeptide(L)'
;MSRVAPHNVGIIGGGLAGLSSAYLISLLRPSPAYHLYIMESSARLGGWIQTVCNSSTGAYYDLGPHTGRVASPSSSAILRLALSLGLRDSIIWLKDDGVKTNRYLFLQNKISKVPITSIFASPPFTRSPFGLLLRLALRRRAFTTNEKNDISIDEFFRTRIDGEFADYIGSALVRGIFAGDSRNLVSLAYKHFTV
;
A
#
# COMPACT_ATOMS: atom_id res chain seq x y z
N MET A 1 16.72 -47.30 10.32
CA MET A 1 16.54 -45.85 10.06
C MET A 1 15.12 -45.48 10.46
N SER A 2 14.93 -44.72 11.55
CA SER A 2 13.59 -44.30 11.98
C SER A 2 13.06 -43.25 11.01
N ARG A 3 11.92 -43.51 10.36
CA ARG A 3 11.20 -42.49 9.60
C ARG A 3 10.69 -41.43 10.59
N VAL A 4 11.29 -40.24 10.57
CA VAL A 4 10.71 -39.08 11.27
C VAL A 4 9.39 -38.77 10.57
N ALA A 5 8.30 -38.76 11.32
CA ALA A 5 6.98 -38.45 10.78
C ALA A 5 7.00 -37.02 10.17
N PRO A 6 6.35 -36.81 9.03
CA PRO A 6 6.28 -35.49 8.40
C PRO A 6 5.67 -34.48 9.38
N HIS A 7 6.27 -33.29 9.48
CA HIS A 7 5.74 -32.23 10.32
C HIS A 7 4.44 -31.68 9.71
N ASN A 8 3.44 -31.36 10.53
CA ASN A 8 2.20 -30.74 10.05
C ASN A 8 2.26 -29.22 10.27
N VAL A 9 2.01 -28.46 9.22
CA VAL A 9 1.98 -26.99 9.25
C VAL A 9 0.59 -26.51 8.85
N GLY A 10 -0.08 -25.79 9.75
CA GLY A 10 -1.38 -25.18 9.50
C GLY A 10 -1.27 -23.68 9.27
N ILE A 11 -1.93 -23.18 8.23
CA ILE A 11 -2.07 -21.76 7.90
C ILE A 11 -3.54 -21.40 7.99
N ILE A 12 -3.86 -20.40 8.82
CA ILE A 12 -5.22 -19.90 9.00
C ILE A 12 -5.39 -18.64 8.15
N GLY A 13 -6.30 -18.69 7.19
CA GLY A 13 -6.58 -17.64 6.21
C GLY A 13 -6.01 -17.96 4.82
N GLY A 14 -6.89 -18.02 3.83
CA GLY A 14 -6.60 -18.24 2.42
C GLY A 14 -6.44 -16.96 1.61
N GLY A 15 -6.13 -15.83 2.25
CA GLY A 15 -5.80 -14.57 1.58
C GLY A 15 -4.38 -14.52 1.03
N LEU A 16 -3.97 -13.39 0.42
CA LEU A 16 -2.63 -13.22 -0.16
C LEU A 16 -1.51 -13.58 0.83
N ALA A 17 -1.62 -13.16 2.09
CA ALA A 17 -0.62 -13.47 3.12
C ALA A 17 -0.50 -14.98 3.35
N GLY A 18 -1.62 -15.67 3.63
CA GLY A 18 -1.59 -17.12 3.89
C GLY A 18 -1.17 -17.94 2.67
N LEU A 19 -1.65 -17.60 1.46
CA LEU A 19 -1.25 -18.27 0.22
C LEU A 19 0.23 -18.05 -0.10
N SER A 20 0.75 -16.83 0.09
CA SER A 20 2.17 -16.56 -0.14
C SER A 20 3.06 -17.23 0.90
N SER A 21 2.67 -17.28 2.18
CA SER A 21 3.37 -18.08 3.20
C SER A 21 3.38 -19.55 2.83
N ALA A 22 2.24 -20.11 2.43
CA ALA A 22 2.14 -21.50 2.00
C ALA A 22 3.07 -21.81 0.84
N TYR A 23 3.05 -20.96 -0.19
CA TYR A 23 3.91 -21.08 -1.35
C TYR A 23 5.39 -20.97 -0.98
N LEU A 24 5.80 -20.01 -0.17
CA LEU A 24 7.20 -19.87 0.24
C LEU A 24 7.68 -21.07 1.07
N ILE A 25 6.85 -21.58 1.98
CA ILE A 25 7.14 -22.82 2.73
C ILE A 25 7.34 -23.99 1.76
N SER A 26 6.46 -24.10 0.74
CA SER A 26 6.53 -25.14 -0.30
C SER A 26 7.90 -25.22 -1.00
N LEU A 27 8.58 -24.08 -1.13
CA LEU A 27 9.89 -23.98 -1.78
C LEU A 27 11.06 -24.34 -0.86
N LEU A 28 10.89 -24.28 0.47
CA LEU A 28 12.00 -24.48 1.42
C LEU A 28 12.41 -25.95 1.54
N ARG A 29 11.45 -26.87 1.57
CA ARG A 29 11.75 -28.31 1.45
C ARG A 29 10.68 -29.04 0.63
N PRO A 30 11.09 -29.97 -0.25
CA PRO A 30 10.16 -30.82 -0.97
C PRO A 30 9.49 -31.84 -0.04
N SER A 31 8.32 -32.32 -0.46
CA SER A 31 7.67 -33.51 0.11
C SER A 31 8.65 -34.70 0.14
N PRO A 32 8.66 -35.55 1.19
CA PRO A 32 7.68 -35.65 2.29
C PRO A 32 8.16 -35.00 3.61
N ALA A 33 8.90 -33.89 3.58
CA ALA A 33 9.41 -33.27 4.81
C ALA A 33 8.30 -32.71 5.74
N TYR A 34 7.15 -32.33 5.19
CA TYR A 34 5.99 -31.82 5.94
C TYR A 34 4.68 -31.93 5.14
N HIS A 35 3.55 -31.87 5.84
CA HIS A 35 2.21 -31.65 5.28
C HIS A 35 1.75 -30.22 5.56
N LEU A 36 1.25 -29.54 4.53
CA LEU A 36 0.81 -28.15 4.61
C LEU A 36 -0.71 -28.07 4.46
N TYR A 37 -1.38 -27.44 5.43
CA TYR A 37 -2.81 -27.27 5.47
C TYR A 37 -3.15 -25.78 5.43
N ILE A 38 -4.05 -25.37 4.55
CA ILE A 38 -4.60 -24.00 4.50
C ILE A 38 -6.07 -24.10 4.90
N MET A 39 -6.45 -23.36 5.94
CA MET A 39 -7.81 -23.29 6.44
C MET A 39 -8.38 -21.91 6.11
N GLU A 40 -9.37 -21.86 5.24
CA GLU A 40 -10.08 -20.64 4.86
C GLU A 40 -11.55 -20.79 5.24
N SER A 41 -12.10 -19.76 5.88
CA SER A 41 -13.50 -19.75 6.34
C SER A 41 -14.51 -19.58 5.21
N SER A 42 -14.12 -18.88 4.14
CA SER A 42 -14.97 -18.60 2.98
C SER A 42 -14.88 -19.71 1.93
N ALA A 43 -15.82 -19.69 0.99
CA ALA A 43 -15.88 -20.67 -0.10
C ALA A 43 -14.79 -20.51 -1.17
N ARG A 44 -13.88 -19.53 -1.03
CA ARG A 44 -12.85 -19.25 -2.02
C ARG A 44 -11.55 -18.78 -1.38
N LEU A 45 -10.45 -18.96 -2.09
CA LEU A 45 -9.15 -18.36 -1.74
C LEU A 45 -9.02 -16.96 -2.36
N GLY A 46 -8.15 -16.13 -1.80
CA GLY A 46 -7.77 -14.80 -2.31
C GLY A 46 -8.01 -13.65 -1.32
N GLY A 47 -8.88 -13.82 -0.32
CA GLY A 47 -9.22 -12.76 0.63
C GLY A 47 -9.73 -11.50 -0.07
N TRP A 48 -9.24 -10.31 0.27
CA TRP A 48 -9.66 -9.06 -0.38
C TRP A 48 -9.31 -8.94 -1.87
N ILE A 49 -8.43 -9.79 -2.41
CA ILE A 49 -8.15 -9.82 -3.84
C ILE A 49 -9.27 -10.61 -4.53
N GLN A 50 -10.05 -9.90 -5.34
CA GLN A 50 -11.17 -10.46 -6.08
C GLN A 50 -11.43 -9.64 -7.33
N THR A 51 -11.55 -10.33 -8.46
CA THR A 51 -11.97 -9.75 -9.74
C THR A 51 -13.25 -10.44 -10.18
N VAL A 52 -14.24 -9.67 -10.62
CA VAL A 52 -15.49 -10.18 -11.20
C VAL A 52 -15.62 -9.73 -12.64
N CYS A 53 -16.15 -10.59 -13.50
CA CYS A 53 -16.44 -10.26 -14.89
C CYS A 53 -17.93 -10.00 -15.04
N ASN A 54 -18.29 -8.87 -15.64
CA ASN A 54 -19.66 -8.56 -15.99
C ASN A 54 -20.02 -9.28 -17.30
N SER A 55 -20.96 -10.22 -17.21
CA SER A 55 -21.36 -11.06 -18.34
C SER A 55 -22.04 -10.30 -19.48
N SER A 56 -22.63 -9.13 -19.24
CA SER A 56 -23.29 -8.34 -20.29
C SER A 56 -22.33 -7.41 -21.03
N THR A 57 -21.30 -6.90 -20.35
CA THR A 57 -20.33 -5.95 -20.95
C THR A 57 -18.97 -6.58 -21.27
N GLY A 58 -18.66 -7.74 -20.70
CA GLY A 58 -17.33 -8.36 -20.75
C GLY A 58 -16.27 -7.63 -19.90
N ALA A 59 -16.66 -6.63 -19.11
CA ALA A 59 -15.73 -5.84 -18.32
C ALA A 59 -15.34 -6.54 -17.01
N TYR A 60 -14.08 -6.38 -16.60
CA TYR A 60 -13.56 -6.87 -15.32
C TYR A 60 -13.57 -5.76 -14.26
N TYR A 61 -13.97 -6.11 -13.04
CA TYR A 61 -14.01 -5.21 -11.89
C TYR A 61 -13.25 -5.83 -10.72
N ASP A 62 -12.23 -5.13 -10.23
CA ASP A 62 -11.55 -5.49 -8.99
C ASP A 62 -12.34 -4.95 -7.79
N LEU A 63 -12.71 -5.84 -6.87
CA LEU A 63 -13.48 -5.50 -5.67
C LEU A 63 -12.60 -5.11 -4.47
N GLY A 64 -11.29 -5.09 -4.67
CA GLY A 64 -10.30 -4.78 -3.64
C GLY A 64 -9.05 -4.14 -4.23
N PRO A 65 -7.84 -4.65 -3.95
CA PRO A 65 -6.63 -4.14 -4.59
C PRO A 65 -6.70 -4.31 -6.11
N HIS A 66 -6.52 -3.21 -6.85
CA HIS A 66 -6.60 -3.18 -8.31
C HIS A 66 -5.23 -2.90 -8.98
N THR A 67 -4.24 -2.44 -8.21
CA THR A 67 -2.87 -2.23 -8.71
C THR A 67 -1.84 -2.53 -7.62
N GLY A 68 -0.65 -2.96 -8.04
CA GLY A 68 0.55 -3.06 -7.20
C GLY A 68 1.62 -2.09 -7.68
N ARG A 69 2.28 -1.40 -6.75
CA ARG A 69 3.46 -0.57 -7.08
C ARG A 69 4.73 -1.40 -6.99
N VAL A 70 5.51 -1.40 -8.07
CA VAL A 70 6.83 -2.03 -8.12
C VAL A 70 7.88 -0.93 -8.27
N ALA A 71 8.66 -0.68 -7.22
CA ALA A 71 9.74 0.32 -7.26
C ALA A 71 10.97 -0.21 -8.02
N SER A 72 11.31 -1.48 -7.83
CA SER A 72 12.34 -2.20 -8.59
C SER A 72 12.02 -3.69 -8.60
N PRO A 73 12.38 -4.43 -9.67
CA PRO A 73 12.21 -5.87 -9.70
C PRO A 73 12.91 -6.59 -8.55
N SER A 74 14.03 -6.04 -8.07
CA SER A 74 14.80 -6.62 -6.97
C SER A 74 14.16 -6.37 -5.60
N SER A 75 13.35 -5.33 -5.43
CA SER A 75 12.76 -4.96 -4.14
C SER A 75 11.29 -5.36 -3.98
N SER A 76 10.60 -5.68 -5.07
CA SER A 76 9.17 -6.03 -5.00
C SER A 76 8.97 -7.52 -4.73
N ALA A 77 8.57 -7.85 -3.50
CA ALA A 77 8.16 -9.21 -3.13
C ALA A 77 7.00 -9.72 -4.01
N ILE A 78 6.05 -8.85 -4.34
CA ILE A 78 4.91 -9.19 -5.20
C ILE A 78 5.38 -9.55 -6.62
N LEU A 79 6.31 -8.78 -7.21
CA LEU A 79 6.81 -9.10 -8.54
C LEU A 79 7.60 -10.42 -8.54
N ARG A 80 8.46 -10.63 -7.54
CA ARG A 80 9.22 -11.88 -7.40
C ARG A 80 8.30 -13.09 -7.30
N LEU A 81 7.23 -12.99 -6.50
CA LEU A 81 6.21 -14.04 -6.39
C LEU A 81 5.54 -14.30 -7.75
N ALA A 82 5.04 -13.25 -8.42
CA ALA A 82 4.39 -13.39 -9.72
C ALA A 82 5.29 -14.05 -10.77
N LEU A 83 6.56 -13.65 -10.84
CA LEU A 83 7.53 -14.24 -11.77
C LEU A 83 7.84 -15.71 -11.43
N SER A 84 7.96 -16.06 -10.15
CA SER A 84 8.19 -17.44 -9.72
C SER A 84 7.02 -18.37 -10.06
N LEU A 85 5.81 -17.83 -10.15
CA LEU A 85 4.59 -18.53 -10.58
C LEU A 85 4.42 -18.56 -12.11
N GLY A 86 5.38 -18.05 -12.88
CA GLY A 86 5.32 -18.02 -14.33
C GLY A 86 4.35 -16.98 -14.91
N LEU A 87 3.88 -16.01 -14.10
CA LEU A 87 2.85 -15.03 -14.51
C LEU A 87 3.41 -13.85 -15.30
N ARG A 88 4.64 -13.94 -15.83
CA ARG A 88 5.34 -12.83 -16.47
C ARG A 88 4.51 -12.18 -17.58
N ASP A 89 3.94 -13.00 -18.45
CA ASP A 89 3.20 -12.54 -19.63
C ASP A 89 1.77 -12.09 -19.30
N SER A 90 1.30 -12.37 -18.06
CA SER A 90 0.02 -11.89 -17.54
C SER A 90 0.14 -10.53 -16.83
N ILE A 91 1.35 -10.01 -16.62
CA ILE A 91 1.55 -8.73 -15.95
C ILE A 91 1.26 -7.58 -16.92
N ILE A 92 0.22 -6.81 -16.63
CA ILE A 92 -0.11 -5.60 -17.37
C ILE A 92 0.60 -4.41 -16.70
N TRP A 93 1.60 -3.87 -17.38
CA TRP A 93 2.25 -2.63 -16.97
C TRP A 93 1.44 -1.43 -17.42
N LEU A 94 1.09 -0.55 -16.49
CA LEU A 94 0.53 0.75 -16.84
C LEU A 94 1.54 1.49 -17.74
N LYS A 95 1.10 2.12 -18.83
CA LYS A 95 1.95 2.91 -19.73
C LYS A 95 2.35 4.23 -19.08
N ASP A 96 3.59 4.65 -19.23
CA ASP A 96 4.03 5.97 -18.79
C ASP A 96 3.80 7.00 -19.90
N ASP A 97 2.61 7.58 -19.88
CA ASP A 97 2.12 8.55 -20.88
C ASP A 97 2.10 9.99 -20.34
N GLY A 98 2.78 10.25 -19.22
CA GLY A 98 2.79 11.55 -18.55
C GLY A 98 1.51 11.90 -17.77
N VAL A 99 0.47 11.06 -17.82
CA VAL A 99 -0.79 11.24 -17.07
C VAL A 99 -0.75 10.52 -15.71
N LYS A 100 0.08 9.47 -15.59
CA LYS A 100 0.27 8.63 -14.37
C LYS A 100 0.50 9.37 -13.06
N THR A 101 1.01 10.60 -13.10
CA THR A 101 1.37 11.38 -11.91
C THR A 101 0.31 12.39 -11.51
N ASN A 102 -0.73 12.58 -12.32
CA ASN A 102 -1.79 13.54 -12.04
C ASN A 102 -2.67 13.00 -10.92
N ARG A 103 -2.58 13.63 -9.75
CA ARG A 103 -3.50 13.41 -8.64
C ARG A 103 -4.52 14.53 -8.61
N TYR A 104 -5.74 14.21 -8.20
CA TYR A 104 -6.83 15.17 -8.11
C TYR A 104 -7.48 15.09 -6.74
N LEU A 105 -8.00 16.21 -6.26
CA LEU A 105 -8.81 16.33 -5.06
C LEU A 105 -10.17 16.89 -5.44
N PHE A 106 -11.22 16.38 -4.82
CA PHE A 106 -12.55 16.96 -4.92
C PHE A 106 -12.76 17.90 -3.74
N LEU A 107 -12.77 19.21 -4.00
CA LEU A 107 -12.84 20.26 -2.98
C LEU A 107 -13.79 21.36 -3.47
N GLN A 108 -14.65 21.87 -2.59
CA GLN A 108 -15.61 22.94 -2.90
C GLN A 108 -16.43 22.66 -4.18
N ASN A 109 -16.93 21.42 -4.31
CA ASN A 109 -17.69 20.95 -5.47
C ASN A 109 -16.95 21.01 -6.82
N LYS A 110 -15.61 21.01 -6.80
CA LYS A 110 -14.76 21.04 -7.99
C LYS A 110 -13.63 20.02 -7.90
N ILE A 111 -13.30 19.40 -9.03
CA ILE A 111 -12.12 18.54 -9.17
C ILE A 111 -10.91 19.44 -9.46
N SER A 112 -9.94 19.42 -8.55
CA SER A 112 -8.72 20.22 -8.61
C SER A 112 -7.50 19.32 -8.74
N LYS A 113 -6.65 19.57 -9.74
CA LYS A 113 -5.37 18.86 -9.90
C LYS A 113 -4.42 19.26 -8.77
N VAL A 114 -3.80 18.28 -8.11
CA VAL A 114 -2.78 18.51 -7.09
C VAL A 114 -1.46 18.81 -7.79
N PRO A 115 -0.94 20.04 -7.72
CA PRO A 115 0.24 20.40 -8.49
C PRO A 115 1.49 20.18 -7.63
N ILE A 116 1.81 18.90 -7.36
CA ILE A 116 2.88 18.46 -6.44
C ILE A 116 4.24 19.12 -6.74
N THR A 117 4.51 19.43 -8.01
CA THR A 117 5.75 20.07 -8.49
C THR A 117 5.64 21.57 -8.70
N SER A 118 4.48 22.19 -8.47
CA SER A 118 4.31 23.63 -8.71
C SER A 118 5.00 24.44 -7.62
N ILE A 119 5.79 25.41 -8.06
CA ILE A 119 6.44 26.41 -7.21
C ILE A 119 5.45 27.53 -6.86
N PHE A 120 4.36 27.68 -7.60
CA PHE A 120 3.29 28.64 -7.32
C PHE A 120 2.15 28.00 -6.53
N ALA A 121 1.54 28.80 -5.64
CA ALA A 121 0.27 28.46 -5.02
C ALA A 121 -0.83 28.50 -6.07
N SER A 122 -1.78 27.58 -5.97
CA SER A 122 -2.96 27.54 -6.82
C SER A 122 -4.16 27.10 -5.98
N PRO A 123 -5.34 27.70 -6.17
CA PRO A 123 -6.53 27.27 -5.44
C PRO A 123 -6.72 25.74 -5.51
N PRO A 124 -7.02 25.06 -4.39
CA PRO A 124 -7.38 25.61 -3.08
C PRO A 124 -6.18 25.83 -2.13
N PHE A 125 -4.95 25.64 -2.59
CA PHE A 125 -3.74 25.84 -1.79
C PHE A 125 -3.36 27.31 -1.77
N THR A 126 -3.20 27.86 -0.57
CA THR A 126 -2.64 29.18 -0.29
C THR A 126 -1.11 29.18 -0.36
N ARG A 127 -0.49 28.01 -0.22
CA ARG A 127 0.97 27.83 -0.30
C ARG A 127 1.37 27.00 -1.51
N SER A 128 2.57 27.26 -1.99
CA SER A 128 3.24 26.45 -3.01
C SER A 128 3.38 24.99 -2.54
N PRO A 129 2.81 24.01 -3.26
CA PRO A 129 2.98 22.59 -2.92
C PRO A 129 4.45 22.16 -2.89
N PHE A 130 5.27 22.68 -3.80
CA PHE A 130 6.71 22.45 -3.79
C PHE A 130 7.36 23.01 -2.52
N GLY A 131 6.96 24.22 -2.09
CA GLY A 131 7.43 24.81 -0.84
C GLY A 131 7.03 24.00 0.41
N LEU A 132 5.87 23.33 0.39
CA LEU A 132 5.43 22.43 1.47
C LEU A 132 6.30 21.16 1.51
N LEU A 133 6.57 20.55 0.35
CA LEU A 133 7.47 19.41 0.23
C LEU A 133 8.91 19.76 0.62
N LEU A 134 9.39 20.93 0.24
CA LEU A 134 10.72 21.39 0.62
C LEU A 134 10.82 21.62 2.13
N ARG A 135 9.77 22.15 2.79
CA ARG A 135 9.72 22.21 4.25
C ARG A 135 9.78 20.84 4.90
N LEU A 136 9.09 19.84 4.35
CA LEU A 136 9.18 18.46 4.84
C LEU A 136 10.62 17.93 4.76
N ALA A 137 11.33 18.22 3.66
CA ALA A 137 12.71 17.78 3.44
C ALA A 137 13.73 18.54 4.32
N LEU A 138 13.52 19.85 4.50
CA LEU A 138 14.44 20.74 5.23
C LEU A 138 14.19 20.75 6.74
N ARG A 139 12.96 20.48 7.21
CA ARG A 139 12.66 20.31 8.63
C ARG A 139 13.16 18.94 9.10
N ARG A 140 14.48 18.82 9.20
CA ARG A 140 15.19 17.79 9.99
C ARG A 140 15.11 18.09 11.50
N ARG A 141 14.06 18.75 11.98
CA ARG A 141 13.94 18.99 13.41
C ARG A 141 13.79 17.61 14.05
N ALA A 142 14.74 17.24 14.91
CA ALA A 142 14.60 16.11 15.79
C ALA A 142 13.26 16.29 16.49
N PHE A 143 12.31 15.40 16.19
CA PHE A 143 11.05 15.39 16.89
C PHE A 143 11.40 14.94 18.30
N THR A 144 11.53 15.88 19.22
CA THR A 144 11.51 15.59 20.66
C THR A 144 10.05 15.34 21.02
N THR A 145 9.42 14.34 20.39
CA THR A 145 8.35 13.64 21.08
C THR A 145 8.98 13.12 22.35
N ASN A 146 8.40 13.42 23.51
CA ASN A 146 8.49 12.49 24.62
C ASN A 146 8.21 11.11 24.02
N GLU A 147 9.21 10.22 24.00
CA GLU A 147 9.26 8.98 23.21
C GLU A 147 8.13 7.98 23.53
N LYS A 148 7.20 8.37 24.41
CA LYS A 148 6.15 7.57 25.03
C LYS A 148 4.74 7.81 24.47
N ASN A 149 4.51 8.79 23.60
CA ASN A 149 3.15 9.07 23.11
C ASN A 149 2.99 8.82 21.61
N ASP A 150 2.05 7.92 21.28
CA ASP A 150 1.55 7.69 19.93
C ASP A 150 0.82 8.95 19.45
N ILE A 151 1.39 9.64 18.45
CA ILE A 151 0.75 10.79 17.81
C ILE A 151 -0.07 10.35 16.59
N SER A 152 -1.12 11.10 16.28
CA SER A 152 -1.92 10.84 15.08
C SER A 152 -1.16 11.22 13.78
N ILE A 153 -1.56 10.63 12.65
CA ILE A 153 -1.02 11.02 11.34
C ILE A 153 -1.33 12.50 11.03
N ASP A 154 -2.51 13.01 11.43
CA ASP A 154 -2.86 14.42 11.30
C ASP A 154 -1.89 15.34 12.06
N GLU A 155 -1.65 15.06 13.34
CA GLU A 155 -0.73 15.82 14.18
C GLU A 155 0.71 15.77 13.63
N PHE A 156 1.12 14.60 13.13
CA PHE A 156 2.40 14.43 12.46
C PHE A 156 2.53 15.37 11.25
N PHE A 157 1.53 15.40 10.36
CA PHE A 157 1.55 16.27 9.19
C PHE A 157 1.53 17.76 9.56
N ARG A 158 0.70 18.17 10.52
CA ARG A 158 0.62 19.57 10.95
C ARG A 158 1.94 20.07 11.52
N THR A 159 2.57 19.25 12.35
CA THR A 159 3.83 19.61 13.00
C THR A 159 4.99 19.65 12.00
N ARG A 160 5.06 18.68 11.09
CA ARG A 160 6.20 18.51 10.18
C ARG A 160 6.10 19.36 8.92
N ILE A 161 4.89 19.62 8.43
CA ILE A 161 4.64 20.35 7.19
C ILE A 161 3.86 21.64 7.50
N ASP A 162 2.53 21.53 7.61
CA ASP A 162 1.61 22.55 8.11
C ASP A 162 0.15 22.03 8.13
N GLY A 163 -0.77 22.90 8.59
CA GLY A 163 -2.21 22.63 8.62
C GLY A 163 -2.82 22.43 7.23
N GLU A 164 -2.47 23.26 6.26
CA GLU A 164 -3.05 23.18 4.90
C GLU A 164 -2.72 21.84 4.21
N PHE A 165 -1.48 21.37 4.34
CA PHE A 165 -1.10 20.05 3.86
C PHE A 165 -1.89 18.96 4.57
N ALA A 166 -1.99 19.02 5.91
CA ALA A 166 -2.70 18.01 6.69
C ALA A 166 -4.18 17.93 6.30
N ASP A 167 -4.85 19.07 6.16
CA ASP A 167 -6.28 19.18 5.87
C ASP A 167 -6.63 18.66 4.47
N TYR A 168 -5.83 19.00 3.46
CA TYR A 168 -6.12 18.59 2.07
C TYR A 168 -5.40 17.33 1.64
N ILE A 169 -4.07 17.34 1.63
CA ILE A 169 -3.26 16.25 1.05
C ILE A 169 -3.16 15.09 2.04
N GLY A 170 -2.78 15.36 3.29
CA GLY A 170 -2.62 14.35 4.33
C GLY A 170 -3.91 13.58 4.56
N SER A 171 -5.02 14.28 4.76
CA SER A 171 -6.33 13.68 4.98
C SER A 171 -6.81 12.84 3.77
N ALA A 172 -6.60 13.32 2.54
CA ALA A 172 -6.95 12.56 1.33
C ALA A 172 -6.07 11.32 1.13
N LEU A 173 -4.77 11.42 1.42
CA LEU A 173 -3.83 10.28 1.36
C LEU A 173 -4.22 9.18 2.33
N VAL A 174 -4.52 9.54 3.59
CA VAL A 174 -4.91 8.57 4.61
C VAL A 174 -6.23 7.88 4.23
N ARG A 175 -7.22 8.63 3.77
CA ARG A 175 -8.47 8.04 3.25
C ARG A 175 -8.23 7.14 2.05
N GLY A 176 -7.35 7.53 1.12
CA GLY A 176 -7.04 6.76 -0.07
C GLY A 176 -6.29 5.45 0.19
N ILE A 177 -5.48 5.38 1.26
CA ILE A 177 -4.67 4.19 1.58
C ILE A 177 -5.38 3.30 2.60
N PHE A 178 -5.93 3.89 3.65
CA PHE A 178 -6.45 3.17 4.82
C PHE A 178 -7.97 3.23 4.96
N ALA A 179 -8.67 3.98 4.09
CA ALA A 179 -10.10 4.29 4.26
C ALA A 179 -10.45 4.84 5.66
N GLY A 180 -9.49 5.50 6.31
CA GLY A 180 -9.58 5.97 7.70
C GLY A 180 -9.47 7.48 7.86
N ASP A 181 -9.69 7.95 9.09
CA ASP A 181 -9.45 9.34 9.50
C ASP A 181 -8.00 9.52 9.95
N SER A 182 -7.29 10.52 9.41
CA SER A 182 -5.91 10.87 9.78
C SER A 182 -5.74 11.19 11.27
N ARG A 183 -6.82 11.59 11.96
CA ARG A 183 -6.82 11.89 13.40
C ARG A 183 -6.87 10.65 14.27
N ASN A 184 -7.32 9.51 13.73
CA ASN A 184 -7.53 8.27 14.48
C ASN A 184 -6.45 7.21 14.17
N LEU A 185 -5.59 7.44 13.18
CA LEU A 185 -4.48 6.53 12.86
C LEU A 185 -3.18 7.04 13.46
N VAL A 186 -2.37 6.12 13.99
CA VAL A 186 -1.10 6.41 14.64
C VAL A 186 0.02 6.57 13.60
N SER A 187 0.90 7.57 13.78
CA SER A 187 1.96 7.90 12.83
C SER A 187 3.21 7.01 12.91
N LEU A 188 3.28 6.07 13.88
CA LEU A 188 4.44 5.19 14.13
C LEU A 188 4.85 4.32 12.93
N ALA A 189 4.01 4.26 11.89
CA ALA A 189 4.38 3.74 10.57
C ALA A 189 5.59 4.47 9.92
N TYR A 190 6.03 5.63 10.44
CA TYR A 190 7.13 6.42 9.87
C TYR A 190 8.45 6.41 10.68
N LYS A 191 8.60 5.58 11.73
CA LYS A 191 9.89 5.47 12.46
C LYS A 191 11.06 4.94 11.60
N HIS A 192 10.79 4.35 10.42
CA HIS A 192 11.80 3.74 9.55
C HIS A 192 12.13 4.50 8.25
N PHE A 193 11.57 5.70 8.03
CA PHE A 193 12.04 6.59 6.95
C PHE A 193 13.14 7.51 7.48
N THR A 194 14.27 6.91 7.87
CA THR A 194 15.54 7.63 7.97
C THR A 194 16.34 7.21 6.75
N VAL A 195 16.41 8.11 5.76
CA VAL A 195 17.44 8.08 4.70
C VAL A 195 18.62 8.89 5.20
#